data_AF-A0A183V511-F1
#
_entry.id   AF-A0A183V511-F1
#
_cell.length_a   1.000
_cell.length_b   1.000
_cell.length_c   1.000
_cell.angle_alpha   90.00
_cell.angle_beta   90.00
_cell.angle_gamma   90.00
#
_symmetry.space_group_name_H-M   'P 1'
#
loop_
_entity.id
_entity.type
_entity.pdbx_description
1 polymer ?
#
loop_
_entity_poly.entity_id
_entity_poly.type
_entity_poly.pdbx_seq_one_letter_code
_entity_poly.pdbx_strand_id
1 'polypeptide(L)'
;MFEIERFRDDPEWEDVEPIPLNDDEQAAVKIATSDAFNDAFMYLRAVVQSNEICIELNPANYTLWQYRRALLKALNKDLNEEFSFIEETIEENPKNYQVWHHRRVLVEWSEDASRELAFTAHMIEDDSKNYHAWQLRQWVVDKFKMFGQRELDYAAGLLLEDVRNNSAWNYRFFILQGMNALKDEETLNREIAMTEAFIKKAPNNESAWNYLFGILYDKGISARADVMQFCEDLMMQSRPPLCLSFVVDSLIEQIEKQLDAKVCAALCCFVN
;
A
#
# COMPACT_ATOMS: atom_id res chain seq x y z
N MET A 1 9.59 34.04 -5.20
CA MET A 1 10.49 33.40 -4.23
C MET A 1 9.89 33.76 -2.88
N PHE A 2 9.13 32.85 -2.27
CA PHE A 2 8.47 33.12 -1.00
C PHE A 2 9.56 33.20 0.07
N GLU A 3 9.71 34.35 0.73
CA GLU A 3 10.50 34.44 1.96
C GLU A 3 9.73 33.67 3.03
N ILE A 4 10.34 32.59 3.55
CA ILE A 4 9.80 31.88 4.71
C ILE A 4 10.05 32.77 5.92
N GLU A 5 8.99 33.20 6.60
CA GLU A 5 9.08 33.99 7.83
C GLU A 5 9.85 33.21 8.91
N ARG A 6 10.61 33.95 9.73
CA ARG A 6 11.45 33.38 10.79
C ARG A 6 10.82 33.66 12.14
N PHE A 7 10.89 32.70 13.04
CA PHE A 7 10.37 32.79 14.40
C PHE A 7 11.07 33.87 15.21
N ARG A 8 12.38 34.09 15.03
CA ARG A 8 13.10 35.19 15.71
C ARG A 8 12.64 36.59 15.32
N ASP A 9 11.93 36.72 14.20
CA ASP A 9 11.45 37.99 13.67
C ASP A 9 9.95 38.22 14.03
N ASP A 10 9.29 37.24 14.68
CA ASP A 10 7.88 37.27 15.08
C ASP A 10 7.70 37.65 16.56
N PRO A 11 7.01 38.78 16.88
CA PRO A 11 6.76 39.21 18.25
C PRO A 11 5.99 38.19 19.11
N GLU A 12 5.22 37.27 18.52
CA GLU A 12 4.51 36.24 19.29
C GLU A 12 5.45 35.20 19.91
N TRP A 13 6.71 35.13 19.45
CA TRP A 13 7.73 34.18 19.91
C TRP A 13 8.83 34.83 20.77
N GLU A 14 8.68 36.10 21.15
CA GLU A 14 9.70 36.85 21.91
C GLU A 14 10.00 36.24 23.29
N ASP A 15 9.06 35.48 23.86
CA ASP A 15 9.21 34.80 25.15
C ASP A 15 9.87 33.40 25.06
N VAL A 16 10.13 32.90 23.85
CA VAL A 16 10.75 31.60 23.61
C VAL A 16 12.23 31.77 23.28
N GLU A 17 13.11 31.20 24.11
CA GLU A 17 14.55 31.23 23.86
C GLU A 17 15.00 30.04 22.99
N PRO A 18 15.50 30.26 21.75
CA PRO A 18 15.85 29.18 20.82
C PRO A 18 17.03 28.34 21.31
N ILE A 19 16.99 27.03 21.05
CA ILE A 19 18.04 26.08 21.50
C ILE A 19 18.95 25.66 20.32
N PRO A 20 20.19 26.18 20.23
CA PRO A 20 21.12 25.88 19.15
C PRO A 20 21.70 24.46 19.25
N LEU A 21 22.08 23.87 18.10
CA LEU A 21 22.76 22.57 18.04
C LEU A 21 24.10 22.67 18.79
N ASN A 22 24.40 21.66 19.62
CA ASN A 22 25.67 21.60 20.34
C ASN A 22 26.84 21.21 19.41
N ASP A 23 28.06 21.39 19.89
CA ASP A 23 29.27 21.16 19.08
C ASP A 23 29.39 19.70 18.60
N ASP A 24 28.95 18.72 19.41
CA ASP A 24 28.96 17.30 19.05
C ASP A 24 27.95 16.99 17.92
N GLU A 25 26.76 17.59 17.97
CA GLU A 25 25.72 17.49 16.93
C GLU A 25 26.18 18.13 15.61
N GLN A 26 27.12 19.08 15.68
CA GLN A 26 27.69 19.74 14.51
C GLN A 26 29.00 19.10 14.02
N ALA A 27 29.56 18.14 14.76
CA ALA A 27 30.90 17.61 14.55
C ALA A 27 31.02 16.73 13.29
N ALA A 28 29.93 16.06 12.88
CA ALA A 28 29.93 15.15 11.75
C ALA A 28 28.62 15.20 10.97
N VAL A 29 28.67 14.86 9.67
CA VAL A 29 27.51 14.84 8.74
C VAL A 29 26.63 16.10 8.77
N LYS A 30 27.27 17.27 9.00
CA LYS A 30 26.60 18.56 9.07
C LYS A 30 25.88 18.86 7.76
N ILE A 31 24.56 19.01 7.83
CA ILE A 31 23.72 19.36 6.70
C ILE A 31 23.79 20.89 6.52
N ALA A 32 24.08 21.33 5.31
CA ALA A 32 23.96 22.75 4.97
C ALA A 32 22.47 23.10 4.82
N THR A 33 21.92 23.73 5.83
CA THR A 33 20.51 24.12 5.96
C THR A 33 20.35 25.63 5.73
N SER A 34 19.14 26.07 5.37
CA SER A 34 18.83 27.49 5.26
C SER A 34 18.77 28.16 6.64
N ASP A 35 18.90 29.49 6.67
CA ASP A 35 18.74 30.27 7.91
C ASP A 35 17.34 30.09 8.51
N ALA A 36 16.29 30.08 7.67
CA ALA A 36 14.91 29.83 8.11
C ALA A 36 14.73 28.42 8.70
N PHE A 37 15.36 27.40 8.11
CA PHE A 37 15.32 26.05 8.68
C PHE A 37 16.03 25.99 10.03
N ASN A 38 17.21 26.61 10.15
CA ASN A 38 17.97 26.63 11.41
C ASN A 38 17.20 27.34 12.50
N ASP A 39 16.66 28.52 12.18
CA ASP A 39 15.83 29.32 13.09
C ASP A 39 14.67 28.47 13.63
N ALA A 40 13.81 27.99 12.75
CA ALA A 40 12.68 27.17 13.15
C ALA A 40 13.06 25.87 13.86
N PHE A 41 14.18 25.22 13.53
CA PHE A 41 14.62 24.02 14.24
C PHE A 41 15.11 24.32 15.65
N MET A 42 15.74 25.49 15.88
CA MET A 42 16.15 25.91 17.22
C MET A 42 14.96 26.31 18.09
N TYR A 43 14.00 27.06 17.53
CA TYR A 43 12.72 27.33 18.20
C TYR A 43 12.01 26.01 18.46
N LEU A 44 11.86 25.14 17.47
CA LEU A 44 11.26 23.84 17.67
C LEU A 44 11.91 23.04 18.81
N ARG A 45 13.22 23.10 19.01
CA ARG A 45 13.87 22.44 20.17
C ARG A 45 13.49 23.09 21.49
N ALA A 46 13.47 24.42 21.54
CA ALA A 46 12.99 25.18 22.70
C ALA A 46 11.54 24.82 23.03
N VAL A 47 10.74 24.69 21.98
CA VAL A 47 9.31 24.51 22.06
C VAL A 47 8.95 23.03 22.22
N VAL A 48 9.78 22.08 21.80
CA VAL A 48 9.69 20.67 22.21
C VAL A 48 10.07 20.51 23.69
N GLN A 49 10.96 21.36 24.19
CA GLN A 49 11.30 21.46 25.61
C GLN A 49 10.20 22.18 26.42
N SER A 50 9.41 23.08 25.81
CA SER A 50 8.27 23.80 26.43
C SER A 50 6.86 23.37 25.99
N ASN A 51 6.74 22.40 25.08
CA ASN A 51 5.54 21.72 24.54
C ASN A 51 4.69 22.36 23.39
N GLU A 52 5.25 22.95 22.32
CA GLU A 52 4.57 23.46 21.08
C GLU A 52 5.46 23.23 19.80
N ILE A 53 4.93 23.20 18.55
CA ILE A 53 5.65 22.60 17.38
C ILE A 53 5.36 23.26 16.02
N CYS A 54 6.39 23.33 15.14
CA CYS A 54 6.29 23.54 13.69
C CYS A 54 6.74 22.28 12.89
N ILE A 55 5.91 21.77 11.96
CA ILE A 55 6.19 20.54 11.16
C ILE A 55 6.63 20.84 9.72
N GLU A 56 6.26 21.99 9.17
CA GLU A 56 6.33 22.31 7.74
C GLU A 56 7.74 22.18 7.13
N LEU A 57 8.77 22.38 7.95
CA LEU A 57 10.16 22.39 7.47
C LEU A 57 10.82 21.01 7.40
N ASN A 58 10.27 20.01 8.09
CA ASN A 58 10.75 18.63 8.01
C ASN A 58 9.65 17.62 8.34
N PRO A 59 8.76 17.31 7.38
CA PRO A 59 7.70 16.34 7.58
C PRO A 59 8.22 14.91 7.83
N ALA A 60 9.51 14.62 7.63
CA ALA A 60 10.09 13.30 7.93
C ALA A 60 10.54 13.16 9.39
N ASN A 61 10.56 14.24 10.19
CA ASN A 61 10.96 14.18 11.58
C ASN A 61 9.85 13.55 12.44
N TYR A 62 10.00 12.26 12.73
CA TYR A 62 9.02 11.48 13.50
C TYR A 62 8.80 11.98 14.94
N THR A 63 9.80 12.65 15.54
CA THR A 63 9.66 13.24 16.87
C THR A 63 8.59 14.33 16.86
N LEU A 64 8.54 15.14 15.81
CA LEU A 64 7.53 16.20 15.69
C LEU A 64 6.12 15.67 15.61
N TRP A 65 5.93 14.63 14.81
CA TRP A 65 4.63 13.98 14.72
C TRP A 65 4.20 13.35 16.04
N GLN A 66 5.14 12.80 16.81
CA GLN A 66 4.86 12.27 18.13
C GLN A 66 4.41 13.36 19.11
N TYR A 67 5.12 14.48 19.16
CA TYR A 67 4.75 15.60 20.01
C TYR A 67 3.43 16.22 19.55
N ARG A 68 3.20 16.39 18.23
CA ARG A 68 1.93 16.96 17.72
C ARG A 68 0.74 16.12 18.16
N ARG A 69 0.86 14.80 18.08
CA ARG A 69 -0.16 13.88 18.61
C ARG A 69 -0.40 14.04 20.10
N ALA A 70 0.64 14.29 20.90
CA ALA A 70 0.48 14.57 22.33
C ALA A 70 -0.27 15.89 22.56
N LEU A 71 0.03 16.94 21.79
CA LEU A 71 -0.63 18.25 21.88
C LEU A 71 -2.08 18.22 21.44
N LEU A 72 -2.40 17.53 20.34
CA LEU A 72 -3.77 17.34 19.89
C LEU A 72 -4.66 16.77 21.01
N LYS A 73 -4.13 15.81 21.77
CA LYS A 73 -4.80 15.22 22.93
C LYS A 73 -4.85 16.17 24.13
N ALA A 74 -3.72 16.76 24.50
CA ALA A 74 -3.62 17.62 25.69
C ALA A 74 -4.48 18.88 25.56
N LEU A 75 -4.55 19.45 24.35
CA LEU A 75 -5.33 20.65 24.04
C LEU A 75 -6.77 20.35 23.60
N ASN A 76 -7.15 19.07 23.52
CA ASN A 76 -8.47 18.62 23.06
C ASN A 76 -8.91 19.29 21.75
N LYS A 77 -8.01 19.28 20.74
CA LYS A 77 -8.25 19.91 19.44
C LYS A 77 -9.29 19.13 18.63
N ASP A 78 -10.01 19.84 17.76
CA ASP A 78 -10.92 19.20 16.80
C ASP A 78 -10.12 18.38 15.79
N LEU A 79 -10.41 17.08 15.70
CA LEU A 79 -9.74 16.19 14.76
C LEU A 79 -10.12 16.50 13.31
N ASN A 80 -11.25 17.16 13.03
CA ASN A 80 -11.63 17.52 11.66
C ASN A 80 -10.67 18.54 11.05
N GLU A 81 -10.26 19.56 11.83
CA GLU A 81 -9.21 20.49 11.42
C GLU A 81 -7.90 19.76 11.13
N GLU A 82 -7.58 18.76 11.97
CA GLU A 82 -6.36 17.96 11.80
C GLU A 82 -6.42 17.04 10.57
N PHE A 83 -7.60 16.53 10.24
CA PHE A 83 -7.81 15.77 9.00
C PHE A 83 -7.59 16.63 7.76
N SER A 84 -8.08 17.88 7.75
CA SER A 84 -7.81 18.82 6.65
C SER A 84 -6.31 19.13 6.54
N PHE A 85 -5.65 19.41 7.66
CA PHE A 85 -4.20 19.65 7.67
C PHE A 85 -3.40 18.47 7.12
N ILE A 86 -3.70 17.24 7.57
CA ILE A 86 -2.92 16.07 7.13
C ILE A 86 -3.20 15.69 5.68
N GLU A 87 -4.38 16.00 5.16
CA GLU A 87 -4.73 15.83 3.74
C GLU A 87 -3.81 16.66 2.85
N GLU A 88 -3.78 17.97 3.08
CA GLU A 88 -2.88 18.91 2.36
C GLU A 88 -1.41 18.49 2.50
N THR A 89 -0.98 18.12 3.72
CA THR A 89 0.40 17.69 3.96
C THR A 89 0.76 16.40 3.19
N ILE A 90 -0.18 15.46 3.05
CA ILE A 90 0.03 14.22 2.28
C ILE A 90 0.07 14.53 0.78
N GLU A 91 -0.78 15.42 0.28
CA GLU A 91 -0.75 15.83 -1.14
C GLU A 91 0.60 16.43 -1.52
N GLU A 92 1.20 17.24 -0.63
CA GLU A 92 2.55 17.79 -0.82
C GLU A 92 3.68 16.77 -0.62
N ASN A 93 3.48 15.79 0.28
CA ASN A 93 4.51 14.83 0.70
C ASN A 93 4.04 13.36 0.59
N PRO A 94 3.57 12.87 -0.58
CA PRO A 94 2.82 11.62 -0.70
C PRO A 94 3.66 10.36 -0.47
N LYS A 95 4.98 10.48 -0.37
CA LYS A 95 5.96 9.38 -0.16
C LYS A 95 6.61 9.41 1.22
N ASN A 96 6.05 10.17 2.16
CA ASN A 96 6.57 10.31 3.51
C ASN A 96 5.85 9.36 4.49
N TYR A 97 6.57 8.54 5.24
CA TYR A 97 5.96 7.55 6.14
C TYR A 97 5.14 8.18 7.28
N GLN A 98 5.61 9.30 7.81
CA GLN A 98 5.06 9.92 9.01
C GLN A 98 3.69 10.55 8.74
N VAL A 99 3.48 11.16 7.58
CA VAL A 99 2.19 11.79 7.24
C VAL A 99 1.08 10.73 7.11
N TRP A 100 1.37 9.61 6.46
CA TRP A 100 0.44 8.48 6.33
C TRP A 100 0.18 7.79 7.67
N HIS A 101 1.23 7.61 8.48
CA HIS A 101 1.08 7.07 9.82
C HIS A 101 0.22 7.99 10.71
N HIS A 102 0.44 9.30 10.62
CA HIS A 102 -0.34 10.27 11.37
C HIS A 102 -1.81 10.23 10.99
N ARG A 103 -2.14 10.25 9.68
CA ARG A 103 -3.53 10.10 9.23
C ARG A 103 -4.17 8.82 9.74
N ARG A 104 -3.45 7.69 9.66
CA ARG A 104 -3.92 6.42 10.24
C ARG A 104 -4.25 6.55 11.73
N VAL A 105 -3.41 7.21 12.51
CA VAL A 105 -3.66 7.43 13.95
C VAL A 105 -4.91 8.27 14.18
N LEU A 106 -5.17 9.28 13.34
CA LEU A 106 -6.40 10.08 13.43
C LEU A 106 -7.64 9.22 13.16
N VAL A 107 -7.59 8.34 12.17
CA VAL A 107 -8.68 7.37 11.88
C VAL A 107 -8.88 6.41 13.06
N GLU A 108 -7.80 5.96 13.71
CA GLU A 108 -7.88 5.12 14.91
C GLU A 108 -8.50 5.88 16.10
N TRP A 109 -8.27 7.19 16.23
CA TRP A 109 -8.86 8.00 17.31
C TRP A 109 -10.31 8.38 17.05
N SER A 110 -10.66 8.68 15.81
CA SER A 110 -12.04 9.03 15.43
C SER A 110 -12.95 7.82 15.31
N GLU A 111 -12.38 6.62 15.10
CA GLU A 111 -13.09 5.40 14.72
C GLU A 111 -14.00 5.60 13.48
N ASP A 112 -13.64 6.56 12.61
CA ASP A 112 -14.41 6.93 11.42
C ASP A 112 -13.57 6.77 10.15
N ALA A 113 -14.01 5.85 9.29
CA ALA A 113 -13.42 5.56 7.98
C ALA A 113 -14.16 6.18 6.79
N SER A 114 -15.21 6.98 7.04
CA SER A 114 -16.11 7.51 6.00
C SER A 114 -15.39 8.30 4.91
N ARG A 115 -14.25 8.90 5.23
CA ARG A 115 -13.43 9.76 4.35
C ARG A 115 -12.35 8.97 3.60
N GLU A 116 -11.91 7.84 4.15
CA GLU A 116 -10.63 7.26 3.77
C GLU A 116 -10.65 6.56 2.41
N LEU A 117 -11.77 5.95 2.03
CA LEU A 117 -11.88 5.33 0.70
C LEU A 117 -11.94 6.37 -0.43
N ALA A 118 -12.47 7.57 -0.16
CA ALA A 118 -12.46 8.67 -1.12
C ALA A 118 -11.06 9.30 -1.20
N PHE A 119 -10.46 9.60 -0.05
CA PHE A 119 -9.11 10.14 0.04
C PHE A 119 -8.07 9.23 -0.62
N THR A 120 -8.04 7.93 -0.27
CA THR A 120 -7.10 7.00 -0.90
C THR A 120 -7.37 6.81 -2.38
N ALA A 121 -8.62 6.93 -2.84
CA ALA A 121 -8.92 6.88 -4.27
C ALA A 121 -8.34 8.10 -5.01
N HIS A 122 -8.47 9.30 -4.43
CA HIS A 122 -7.84 10.51 -4.98
C HIS A 122 -6.32 10.38 -5.07
N MET A 123 -5.67 9.93 -3.98
CA MET A 123 -4.20 9.73 -3.98
C MET A 123 -3.73 8.66 -4.97
N ILE A 124 -4.54 7.63 -5.24
CA ILE A 124 -4.27 6.58 -6.23
C ILE A 124 -4.53 7.07 -7.66
N GLU A 125 -5.48 7.99 -7.86
CA GLU A 125 -5.71 8.62 -9.17
C GLU A 125 -4.47 9.43 -9.59
N ASP A 126 -3.88 10.17 -8.66
CA ASP A 126 -2.67 10.97 -8.90
C ASP A 126 -1.40 10.12 -9.08
N ASP A 127 -1.21 9.09 -8.25
CA ASP A 127 -0.14 8.09 -8.38
C ASP A 127 -0.70 6.69 -8.13
N SER A 128 -1.08 6.02 -9.22
CA SER A 128 -1.67 4.66 -9.21
C SER A 128 -0.81 3.59 -8.55
N LYS A 129 0.46 3.89 -8.28
CA LYS A 129 1.42 3.00 -7.64
C LYS A 129 1.90 3.51 -6.29
N ASN A 130 1.27 4.54 -5.72
CA ASN A 130 1.59 5.03 -4.39
C ASN A 130 1.38 3.92 -3.35
N TYR A 131 2.49 3.37 -2.86
CA TYR A 131 2.47 2.24 -1.93
C TYR A 131 1.78 2.58 -0.60
N HIS A 132 1.92 3.81 -0.11
CA HIS A 132 1.31 4.23 1.14
C HIS A 132 -0.20 4.39 1.01
N ALA A 133 -0.69 4.92 -0.12
CA ALA A 133 -2.13 5.02 -0.40
C ALA A 133 -2.77 3.63 -0.44
N TRP A 134 -2.15 2.68 -1.14
CA TRP A 134 -2.59 1.29 -1.17
C TRP A 134 -2.55 0.61 0.20
N GLN A 135 -1.49 0.85 0.99
CA GLN A 135 -1.35 0.30 2.33
C GLN A 135 -2.42 0.85 3.28
N LEU A 136 -2.67 2.16 3.26
CA LEU A 136 -3.73 2.78 4.06
C LEU A 136 -5.10 2.22 3.65
N ARG A 137 -5.37 2.13 2.34
CA ARG A 137 -6.65 1.59 1.83
C ARG A 137 -6.90 0.16 2.31
N GLN A 138 -5.91 -0.73 2.17
CA GLN A 138 -6.01 -2.12 2.66
C GLN A 138 -6.24 -2.16 4.17
N TRP A 139 -5.49 -1.36 4.94
CA TRP A 139 -5.64 -1.29 6.38
C TRP A 139 -7.05 -0.82 6.78
N VAL A 140 -7.60 0.22 6.14
CA VAL A 140 -8.97 0.69 6.40
C VAL A 140 -9.98 -0.41 6.11
N VAL A 141 -9.89 -1.04 4.93
CA VAL A 141 -10.82 -2.11 4.54
C VAL A 141 -10.79 -3.27 5.53
N ASP A 142 -9.60 -3.70 5.97
CA ASP A 142 -9.50 -4.78 6.95
C ASP A 142 -9.96 -4.34 8.36
N LYS A 143 -9.52 -3.18 8.83
CA LYS A 143 -9.84 -2.65 10.17
C LYS A 143 -11.34 -2.47 10.37
N PHE A 144 -12.02 -1.93 9.36
CA PHE A 144 -13.46 -1.63 9.40
C PHE A 144 -14.32 -2.68 8.68
N LYS A 145 -13.73 -3.81 8.26
CA LYS A 145 -14.41 -4.93 7.60
C LYS A 145 -15.25 -4.52 6.38
N MET A 146 -14.70 -3.63 5.56
CA MET A 146 -15.35 -3.06 4.38
C MET A 146 -15.10 -3.88 3.10
N PHE A 147 -14.79 -5.17 3.24
CA PHE A 147 -14.65 -6.07 2.11
C PHE A 147 -15.97 -6.21 1.36
N GLY A 148 -15.93 -6.27 0.02
CA GLY A 148 -17.13 -6.50 -0.78
C GLY A 148 -17.02 -6.07 -2.23
N GLN A 149 -18.15 -6.15 -2.93
CA GLN A 149 -18.24 -5.90 -4.36
C GLN A 149 -17.75 -4.49 -4.76
N ARG A 150 -18.02 -3.47 -3.93
CA ARG A 150 -17.55 -2.10 -4.18
C ARG A 150 -16.05 -2.01 -4.40
N GLU A 151 -15.26 -2.74 -3.61
CA GLU A 151 -13.80 -2.72 -3.71
C GLU A 151 -13.28 -3.62 -4.85
N LEU A 152 -14.02 -4.69 -5.18
CA LEU A 152 -13.75 -5.47 -6.39
C LEU A 152 -14.01 -4.65 -7.66
N ASP A 153 -15.08 -3.85 -7.69
CA ASP A 153 -15.43 -2.96 -8.79
C ASP A 153 -14.40 -1.83 -8.92
N TYR A 154 -13.94 -1.26 -7.79
CA TYR A 154 -12.86 -0.27 -7.78
C TYR A 154 -11.57 -0.84 -8.39
N ALA A 155 -11.14 -2.04 -7.97
CA ALA A 155 -9.98 -2.70 -8.55
C ALA A 155 -10.17 -2.97 -10.06
N ALA A 156 -11.36 -3.43 -10.46
CA ALA A 156 -11.67 -3.69 -11.86
C ALA A 156 -11.60 -2.41 -12.72
N GLY A 157 -12.09 -1.27 -12.20
CA GLY A 157 -11.98 0.03 -12.87
C GLY A 157 -10.52 0.40 -13.18
N LEU A 158 -9.65 0.30 -12.17
CA LEU A 158 -8.21 0.56 -12.33
C LEU A 158 -7.53 -0.39 -13.32
N LEU A 159 -7.96 -1.65 -13.37
CA LEU A 159 -7.45 -2.62 -14.36
C LEU A 159 -7.93 -2.35 -15.78
N LEU A 160 -9.13 -1.78 -15.95
CA LEU A 160 -9.63 -1.37 -17.26
C LEU A 160 -8.85 -0.16 -17.80
N GLU A 161 -8.43 0.74 -16.92
CA GLU A 161 -7.56 1.89 -17.22
C GLU A 161 -6.12 1.44 -17.53
N ASP A 162 -5.49 0.69 -16.63
CA ASP A 162 -4.16 0.09 -16.84
C ASP A 162 -4.14 -1.38 -16.43
N VAL A 163 -4.18 -2.24 -17.46
CA VAL A 163 -4.11 -3.70 -17.28
C VAL A 163 -2.83 -4.16 -16.59
N ARG A 164 -1.75 -3.37 -16.62
CA ARG A 164 -0.45 -3.67 -16.01
C ARG A 164 -0.30 -3.10 -14.60
N ASN A 165 -1.35 -2.50 -14.03
CA ASN A 165 -1.32 -2.02 -12.66
C ASN A 165 -1.30 -3.19 -11.68
N ASN A 166 -0.10 -3.62 -11.30
CA ASN A 166 0.10 -4.72 -10.35
C ASN A 166 -0.51 -4.43 -8.96
N SER A 167 -0.56 -3.16 -8.54
CA SER A 167 -1.19 -2.78 -7.28
C SER A 167 -2.69 -3.06 -7.28
N ALA A 168 -3.37 -2.81 -8.40
CA ALA A 168 -4.78 -3.14 -8.58
C ALA A 168 -5.04 -4.67 -8.60
N TRP A 169 -4.17 -5.44 -9.27
CA TRP A 169 -4.23 -6.91 -9.22
C TRP A 169 -4.05 -7.45 -7.80
N ASN A 170 -3.04 -6.95 -7.08
CA ASN A 170 -2.79 -7.31 -5.69
C ASN A 170 -3.98 -6.93 -4.81
N TYR A 171 -4.54 -5.73 -4.99
CA TYR A 171 -5.69 -5.28 -4.21
C TYR A 171 -6.91 -6.14 -4.45
N ARG A 172 -7.20 -6.52 -5.71
CA ARG A 172 -8.29 -7.45 -6.03
C ARG A 172 -8.12 -8.79 -5.30
N PHE A 173 -6.91 -9.34 -5.31
CA PHE A 173 -6.60 -10.59 -4.60
C PHE A 173 -6.82 -10.43 -3.09
N PHE A 174 -6.34 -9.34 -2.49
CA PHE A 174 -6.56 -9.00 -1.08
C PHE A 174 -8.04 -8.98 -0.71
N ILE A 175 -8.89 -8.36 -1.53
CA ILE A 175 -10.34 -8.29 -1.28
C ILE A 175 -10.97 -9.69 -1.31
N LEU A 176 -10.64 -10.50 -2.33
CA LEU A 176 -11.15 -11.87 -2.45
C LEU A 176 -10.73 -12.78 -1.28
N GLN A 177 -9.49 -12.62 -0.81
CA GLN A 177 -8.97 -13.32 0.38
C GLN A 177 -9.71 -12.89 1.64
N GLY A 178 -9.91 -11.59 1.86
CA GLY A 178 -10.66 -11.07 3.00
C GLY A 178 -12.13 -11.53 3.02
N MET A 179 -12.73 -11.73 1.84
CA MET A 179 -14.07 -12.31 1.69
C MET A 179 -14.09 -13.85 1.76
N ASN A 180 -12.91 -14.50 1.73
CA ASN A 180 -12.77 -15.95 1.56
C ASN A 180 -13.56 -16.46 0.32
N ALA A 181 -13.62 -15.66 -0.73
CA ALA A 181 -14.51 -15.84 -1.88
C ALA A 181 -13.97 -16.87 -2.90
N LEU A 182 -12.66 -17.11 -2.95
CA LEU A 182 -12.03 -18.07 -3.88
C LEU A 182 -12.38 -19.54 -3.59
N LYS A 183 -12.99 -19.83 -2.43
CA LYS A 183 -13.53 -21.17 -2.12
C LYS A 183 -14.81 -21.47 -2.88
N ASP A 184 -15.55 -20.45 -3.29
CA ASP A 184 -16.72 -20.59 -4.15
C ASP A 184 -16.27 -20.80 -5.60
N GLU A 185 -16.71 -21.91 -6.20
CA GLU A 185 -16.30 -22.29 -7.55
C GLU A 185 -16.85 -21.31 -8.59
N GLU A 186 -18.04 -20.74 -8.37
CA GLU A 186 -18.60 -19.74 -9.29
C GLU A 186 -17.73 -18.47 -9.32
N THR A 187 -17.33 -17.98 -8.15
CA THR A 187 -16.42 -16.84 -8.04
C THR A 187 -15.06 -17.14 -8.67
N LEU A 188 -14.46 -18.29 -8.38
CA LEU A 188 -13.20 -18.69 -8.99
C LEU A 188 -13.31 -18.72 -10.52
N ASN A 189 -14.39 -19.28 -11.06
CA ASN A 189 -14.64 -19.32 -12.51
C ASN A 189 -14.73 -17.93 -13.12
N ARG A 190 -15.41 -16.99 -12.45
CA ARG A 190 -15.47 -15.59 -12.90
C ARG A 190 -14.09 -14.93 -12.90
N GLU A 191 -13.29 -15.16 -11.86
CA GLU A 191 -11.94 -14.59 -11.76
C GLU A 191 -10.99 -15.15 -12.82
N ILE A 192 -11.06 -16.46 -13.10
CA ILE A 192 -10.30 -17.10 -14.18
C ILE A 192 -10.70 -16.48 -15.52
N ALA A 193 -12.00 -16.45 -15.85
CA ALA A 193 -12.48 -15.90 -17.12
C ALA A 193 -12.10 -14.42 -17.32
N MET A 194 -12.19 -13.61 -16.26
CA MET A 194 -11.74 -12.22 -16.29
C MET A 194 -10.23 -12.14 -16.56
N THR A 195 -9.43 -12.93 -15.86
CA THR A 195 -7.96 -12.91 -15.98
C THR A 195 -7.51 -13.37 -17.36
N GLU A 196 -8.12 -14.42 -17.91
CA GLU A 196 -7.90 -14.87 -19.29
C GLU A 196 -8.23 -13.78 -20.32
N ALA A 197 -9.31 -13.01 -20.12
CA ALA A 197 -9.65 -11.90 -20.99
C ALA A 197 -8.57 -10.79 -20.97
N PHE A 198 -8.03 -10.46 -19.80
CA PHE A 198 -6.90 -9.53 -19.68
C PHE A 198 -5.61 -10.07 -20.31
N ILE A 199 -5.31 -11.37 -20.13
CA ILE A 199 -4.17 -12.03 -20.77
C ILE A 199 -4.31 -11.99 -22.29
N LYS A 200 -5.50 -12.28 -22.86
CA LYS A 200 -5.73 -12.20 -24.31
C LYS A 200 -5.44 -10.78 -24.86
N LYS A 201 -5.79 -9.74 -24.09
CA LYS A 201 -5.52 -8.34 -24.46
C LYS A 201 -4.03 -7.98 -24.34
N ALA A 202 -3.33 -8.50 -23.34
CA ALA A 202 -1.91 -8.24 -23.10
C ALA A 202 -1.16 -9.51 -22.68
N PRO A 203 -0.79 -10.40 -23.62
CA PRO A 203 -0.26 -11.73 -23.28
C PRO A 203 1.08 -11.72 -22.53
N ASN A 204 1.84 -10.63 -22.65
CA ASN A 204 3.11 -10.41 -21.98
C ASN A 204 2.98 -9.57 -20.68
N ASN A 205 1.77 -9.40 -20.15
CA ASN A 205 1.55 -8.74 -18.86
C ASN A 205 1.72 -9.74 -17.71
N GLU A 206 2.86 -9.66 -17.03
CA GLU A 206 3.19 -10.54 -15.92
C GLU A 206 2.18 -10.49 -14.77
N SER A 207 1.60 -9.32 -14.47
CA SER A 207 0.67 -9.17 -13.35
C SER A 207 -0.55 -10.07 -13.47
N ALA A 208 -1.10 -10.23 -14.69
CA ALA A 208 -2.26 -11.08 -14.93
C ALA A 208 -1.92 -12.57 -14.78
N TRP A 209 -0.73 -12.99 -15.22
CA TRP A 209 -0.24 -14.37 -15.05
C TRP A 209 0.04 -14.69 -13.58
N ASN A 210 0.67 -13.78 -12.86
CA ASN A 210 0.92 -13.91 -11.42
C ASN A 210 -0.39 -13.97 -10.64
N TYR A 211 -1.40 -13.19 -11.04
CA TYR A 211 -2.74 -13.27 -10.45
C TYR A 211 -3.42 -14.62 -10.73
N LEU A 212 -3.38 -15.11 -11.98
CA LEU A 212 -3.91 -16.43 -12.35
C LEU A 212 -3.27 -17.54 -11.51
N PHE A 213 -1.95 -17.50 -11.37
CA PHE A 213 -1.20 -18.41 -10.50
C PHE A 213 -1.69 -18.31 -9.05
N GLY A 214 -1.81 -17.10 -8.51
CA GLY A 214 -2.22 -16.85 -7.13
C GLY A 214 -3.62 -17.36 -6.80
N ILE A 215 -4.61 -17.17 -7.68
CA ILE A 215 -5.98 -17.64 -7.44
C ILE A 215 -6.14 -19.16 -7.56
N LEU A 216 -5.18 -19.84 -8.20
CA LEU A 216 -5.17 -21.30 -8.35
C LEU A 216 -4.29 -22.01 -7.31
N TYR A 217 -3.40 -21.28 -6.64
CA TYR A 217 -2.33 -21.83 -5.80
C TYR A 217 -2.82 -22.90 -4.80
N ASP A 218 -3.88 -22.60 -4.04
CA ASP A 218 -4.40 -23.51 -3.01
C ASP A 218 -4.96 -24.83 -3.58
N LYS A 219 -5.52 -24.80 -4.79
CA LYS A 219 -6.04 -26.00 -5.47
C LYS A 219 -4.97 -26.70 -6.32
N GLY A 220 -3.87 -26.01 -6.59
CA GLY A 220 -2.83 -26.39 -7.55
C GLY A 220 -3.08 -25.76 -8.92
N ILE A 221 -2.02 -25.23 -9.52
CA ILE A 221 -2.05 -24.54 -10.83
C ILE A 221 -2.44 -25.48 -11.98
N SER A 222 -2.11 -26.77 -11.84
CA SER A 222 -2.46 -27.85 -12.77
C SER A 222 -3.86 -28.43 -12.58
N ALA A 223 -4.62 -27.97 -11.58
CA ALA A 223 -5.90 -28.58 -11.22
C ALA A 223 -7.03 -28.29 -12.22
N ARG A 224 -6.84 -27.31 -13.11
CA ARG A 224 -7.88 -26.77 -14.01
C ARG A 224 -7.57 -27.09 -15.46
N ALA A 225 -8.31 -28.04 -16.04
CA ALA A 225 -8.15 -28.46 -17.43
C ALA A 225 -8.53 -27.35 -18.43
N ASP A 226 -9.50 -26.51 -18.08
CA ASP A 226 -9.93 -25.36 -18.87
C ASP A 226 -8.82 -24.29 -18.99
N VAL A 227 -8.10 -24.02 -17.90
CA VAL A 227 -6.95 -23.09 -17.92
C VAL A 227 -5.81 -23.66 -18.77
N MET A 228 -5.54 -24.97 -18.68
CA MET A 228 -4.56 -25.63 -19.55
C MET A 228 -4.94 -25.54 -21.03
N GLN A 229 -6.22 -25.75 -21.35
CA GLN A 229 -6.71 -25.60 -22.73
C GLN A 229 -6.55 -24.16 -23.23
N PHE A 230 -6.85 -23.17 -22.38
CA PHE A 230 -6.61 -21.76 -22.71
C PHE A 230 -5.13 -21.49 -23.02
N CYS A 231 -4.21 -22.03 -22.22
CA CYS A 231 -2.77 -21.90 -22.45
C CYS A 231 -2.35 -22.54 -23.78
N GLU A 232 -2.83 -23.74 -24.10
CA GLU A 232 -2.56 -24.42 -25.38
C GLU A 232 -3.02 -23.59 -26.58
N ASP A 233 -4.24 -23.06 -26.52
CA ASP A 233 -4.82 -22.21 -27.57
C ASP A 233 -3.99 -20.93 -27.76
N LEU A 234 -3.55 -20.32 -26.67
CA LEU A 234 -2.72 -19.11 -26.71
C LEU A 234 -1.31 -19.40 -27.25
N MET A 235 -0.74 -20.56 -26.94
CA MET A 235 0.53 -21.06 -27.49
C MET A 235 0.42 -21.38 -28.98
N MET A 236 -0.73 -21.79 -29.49
CA MET A 236 -0.92 -21.96 -30.94
C MET A 236 -0.95 -20.62 -31.68
N GLN A 237 -1.43 -19.56 -31.03
CA GLN A 237 -1.63 -18.24 -31.66
C GLN A 237 -0.40 -17.34 -31.60
N SER A 238 0.16 -17.13 -30.40
CA SER A 238 1.18 -16.08 -30.18
C SER A 238 2.41 -16.51 -29.40
N ARG A 239 2.37 -17.68 -28.71
CA ARG A 239 3.50 -18.23 -27.93
C ARG A 239 4.12 -17.22 -26.95
N PRO A 240 3.34 -16.55 -26.09
CA PRO A 240 3.91 -15.60 -25.15
C PRO A 240 4.78 -16.35 -24.12
N PRO A 241 5.99 -15.88 -23.79
CA PRO A 241 6.91 -16.57 -22.87
C PRO A 241 6.29 -16.89 -21.51
N LEU A 242 5.40 -16.03 -21.02
CA LEU A 242 4.73 -16.21 -19.74
C LEU A 242 3.74 -17.39 -19.74
N CYS A 243 3.06 -17.63 -20.88
CA CYS A 243 2.22 -18.82 -21.03
C CYS A 243 3.07 -20.09 -21.03
N LEU A 244 4.22 -20.07 -21.71
CA LEU A 244 5.15 -21.19 -21.69
C LEU A 244 5.64 -21.49 -20.26
N SER A 245 6.00 -20.45 -19.49
CA SER A 245 6.37 -20.60 -18.08
C SER A 245 5.24 -21.25 -17.28
N PHE A 246 4.01 -20.73 -17.41
CA PHE A 246 2.85 -21.25 -16.69
C PHE A 246 2.56 -22.72 -17.01
N VAL A 247 2.68 -23.11 -18.29
CA VAL A 247 2.52 -24.51 -18.72
C VAL A 247 3.62 -25.40 -18.15
N VAL A 248 4.88 -24.94 -18.16
CA VAL A 248 6.00 -25.70 -17.59
C VAL A 248 5.79 -25.92 -16.09
N ASP A 249 5.43 -24.88 -15.35
CA ASP A 249 5.15 -24.98 -13.91
C ASP A 249 3.99 -25.96 -13.63
N SER A 250 2.94 -25.90 -14.46
CA SER A 250 1.80 -26.83 -14.36
C SER A 250 2.20 -28.29 -14.63
N LEU A 251 3.07 -28.53 -15.61
CA LEU A 251 3.57 -29.87 -15.91
C LEU A 251 4.50 -30.40 -14.80
N ILE A 252 5.34 -29.53 -14.22
CA ILE A 252 6.19 -29.89 -13.07
C ILE A 252 5.30 -30.35 -11.91
N GLU A 253 4.27 -29.58 -11.55
CA GLU A 253 3.35 -29.93 -10.47
C GLU A 253 2.63 -31.27 -10.74
N GLN A 254 2.23 -31.54 -12.00
CA GLN A 254 1.64 -32.84 -12.37
C GLN A 254 2.62 -34.01 -12.20
N ILE A 255 3.89 -33.82 -12.59
CA ILE A 255 4.94 -34.84 -12.43
C ILE A 255 5.18 -35.11 -10.94
N GLU A 256 5.29 -34.08 -10.12
CA GLU A 256 5.46 -34.19 -8.67
C GLU A 256 4.30 -34.97 -8.03
N LYS A 257 3.05 -34.60 -8.34
CA LYS A 257 1.85 -35.33 -7.86
C LYS A 257 1.86 -36.81 -8.28
N GLN A 258 2.30 -37.12 -9.50
CA GLN A 258 2.41 -38.51 -9.96
C GLN A 258 3.52 -39.30 -9.24
N LEU A 259 4.65 -38.66 -8.94
CA LEU A 259 5.74 -39.28 -8.20
C LEU A 259 5.31 -39.58 -6.76
N ASP A 260 4.68 -38.62 -6.09
CA ASP A 260 4.18 -38.78 -4.73
C ASP A 260 3.14 -39.90 -4.63
N ALA A 261 2.20 -39.96 -5.59
CA ALA A 261 1.22 -41.03 -5.65
C ALA A 261 1.87 -42.42 -5.82
N LYS A 262 2.93 -42.54 -6.64
CA LYS A 262 3.68 -43.78 -6.82
C LYS A 262 4.45 -44.18 -5.55
N VAL A 263 5.08 -43.22 -4.88
CA VAL A 263 5.79 -43.46 -3.60
C VAL A 263 4.81 -43.91 -2.52
N CYS A 264 3.67 -43.23 -2.38
CA CYS A 264 2.62 -43.61 -1.44
C CYS A 264 2.08 -45.01 -1.71
N ALA A 265 1.82 -45.35 -2.98
CA ALA A 265 1.38 -46.68 -3.37
C ALA A 265 2.44 -47.75 -3.05
N ALA A 266 3.72 -47.49 -3.32
CA ALA A 266 4.81 -48.40 -2.98
C ALA A 266 4.91 -48.63 -1.47
N LEU A 267 4.86 -47.56 -0.66
CA LEU A 267 4.88 -47.66 0.81
C LEU A 267 3.68 -48.45 1.36
N CYS A 268 2.48 -48.27 0.81
CA CYS A 268 1.30 -49.04 1.20
C CYS A 268 1.45 -50.55 0.91
N CYS A 269 2.19 -50.92 -0.14
CA CYS A 269 2.48 -52.32 -0.46
C CYS A 269 3.54 -52.96 0.46
N PHE A 270 4.34 -52.18 1.19
CA PHE A 270 5.33 -52.70 2.15
C PHE A 270 4.78 -52.86 3.59
N VAL A 271 3.60 -52.31 3.87
CA VAL A 271 2.98 -52.31 5.22
C VAL A 271 1.86 -53.37 5.35
N ASN A 272 1.53 -54.09 4.26
CA ASN A 272 0.64 -55.26 4.24
C ASN A 272 1.42 -56.55 3.97
#